data_AF-A0A530M1V1-F1
#
_entry.id   AF-A0A530M1V1-F1
#
_cell.length_a   1.000
_cell.length_b   1.000
_cell.length_c   1.000
_cell.angle_alpha   90.00
_cell.angle_beta   90.00
_cell.angle_gamma   90.00
#
_symmetry.space_group_name_H-M   'P 1'
#
loop_
_entity.id
_entity.type
_entity.pdbx_description
1 polymer ?
#
loop_
_entity_poly.entity_id
_entity_poly.type
_entity_poly.pdbx_seq_one_letter_code
_entity_poly.pdbx_strand_id
1 'polypeptide(L)'
;DIRGARQALQDSLTIREKLARSDPDNATWQRDLVVAYIDYAQVAKDPKAVLSKALDMTLELDRTGRLAPRYKFMVKFLRERLARIEAKRR
;
A
#
# COMPACT_ATOMS: atom_id res chain seq x y z
N ASP A 1 4.52 19.42 10.07
CA ASP A 1 4.74 19.80 8.66
C ASP A 1 4.79 18.56 7.75
N ILE A 2 4.73 18.71 6.42
CA ILE A 2 4.70 17.59 5.47
C ILE A 2 6.02 16.78 5.48
N ARG A 3 7.16 17.39 5.77
CA ARG A 3 8.46 16.68 5.79
C ARG A 3 8.53 15.72 6.97
N GLY A 4 8.15 16.18 8.16
CA GLY A 4 8.05 15.33 9.35
C GLY A 4 7.05 14.18 9.17
N ALA A 5 5.87 14.46 8.61
CA ALA A 5 4.88 13.43 8.30
C ALA A 5 5.40 12.38 7.30
N ARG A 6 6.12 12.82 6.26
CA ARG A 6 6.75 11.92 5.29
C ARG A 6 7.78 11.00 5.95
N GLN A 7 8.64 11.54 6.80
CA GLN A 7 9.65 10.74 7.50
C GLN A 7 9.01 9.68 8.40
N ALA A 8 8.08 10.10 9.27
CA ALA A 8 7.40 9.18 10.18
C ALA A 8 6.64 8.06 9.45
N LEU A 9 5.97 8.39 8.34
CA LEU A 9 5.27 7.39 7.53
C LEU A 9 6.22 6.48 6.75
N GLN A 10 7.40 6.98 6.34
CA GLN A 10 8.44 6.16 5.72
C GLN A 10 9.07 5.17 6.70
N ASP A 11 9.30 5.58 7.95
CA ASP A 11 9.83 4.71 9.00
C ASP A 11 8.80 3.62 9.38
N SER A 12 7.53 4.03 9.53
CA SER A 12 6.37 3.17 9.74
C SER A 12 6.20 2.13 8.63
N LEU A 13 6.39 2.53 7.37
CA LEU A 13 6.39 1.64 6.21
C LEU A 13 7.54 0.63 6.28
N THR A 14 8.75 1.08 6.61
CA THR A 14 9.94 0.22 6.74
C THR A 14 9.74 -0.89 7.78
N ILE A 15 9.11 -0.57 8.92
CA ILE A 15 8.80 -1.56 9.97
C ILE A 15 7.82 -2.61 9.47
N ARG A 16 6.73 -2.18 8.81
CA ARG A 16 5.72 -3.11 8.26
C ARG A 16 6.25 -3.97 7.13
N GLU A 17 7.18 -3.46 6.32
CA GLU A 17 7.90 -4.27 5.34
C GLU A 17 8.68 -5.39 6.00
N LYS A 18 9.39 -5.11 7.10
CA LYS A 18 10.13 -6.14 7.84
C LYS A 18 9.20 -7.19 8.43
N LEU A 19 8.09 -6.77 9.06
CA LEU A 19 7.10 -7.68 9.63
C LEU A 19 6.48 -8.60 8.56
N ALA A 20 5.95 -8.03 7.49
CA ALA A 20 5.34 -8.81 6.40
C ALA A 20 6.34 -9.72 5.66
N ARG A 21 7.64 -9.40 5.66
CA ARG A 21 8.68 -10.31 5.13
C ARG A 21 9.03 -11.42 6.10
N SER A 22 8.99 -11.17 7.41
CA SER A 22 9.30 -12.18 8.43
C SER A 22 8.25 -13.29 8.52
N ASP A 23 6.99 -12.96 8.24
CA ASP A 23 5.91 -13.92 8.12
C ASP A 23 5.01 -13.56 6.92
N PRO A 24 5.31 -14.12 5.73
CA PRO A 24 4.53 -13.87 4.52
C PRO A 24 3.08 -14.37 4.57
N ASP A 25 2.77 -15.33 5.45
CA ASP A 25 1.46 -15.97 5.55
C ASP A 25 0.55 -15.27 6.57
N ASN A 26 1.11 -14.38 7.39
CA ASN A 26 0.33 -13.51 8.27
C ASN A 26 -0.46 -12.46 7.48
N ALA A 27 -1.71 -12.80 7.16
CA ALA A 27 -2.64 -11.95 6.42
C ALA A 27 -2.86 -10.56 7.06
N THR A 28 -2.70 -10.44 8.39
CA THR A 28 -2.82 -9.15 9.08
C THR A 28 -1.62 -8.26 8.76
N TRP A 29 -0.41 -8.80 8.83
CA TRP A 29 0.81 -8.04 8.49
C TRP A 29 0.88 -7.69 7.00
N GLN A 30 0.42 -8.58 6.13
CA GLN A 30 0.30 -8.29 4.70
C GLN A 30 -0.66 -7.11 4.45
N ARG A 31 -1.84 -7.14 5.08
CA ARG A 31 -2.80 -6.04 4.99
C ARG A 31 -2.20 -4.74 5.55
N ASP A 32 -1.55 -4.79 6.70
CA ASP A 32 -1.00 -3.59 7.34
C ASP A 32 0.09 -2.95 6.49
N LEU A 33 0.88 -3.77 5.77
CA LEU A 33 1.84 -3.26 4.80
C LEU A 33 1.14 -2.50 3.66
N VAL A 34 0.08 -3.06 3.07
CA VAL A 34 -0.67 -2.37 2.01
C VAL A 34 -1.26 -1.04 2.53
N VAL A 35 -1.77 -1.01 3.77
CA VAL A 35 -2.27 0.23 4.39
C VAL A 35 -1.16 1.26 4.56
N ALA A 36 0.03 0.87 5.02
CA ALA A 36 1.14 1.82 5.16
C ALA A 36 1.60 2.41 3.83
N TYR A 37 1.53 1.65 2.73
CA TYR A 37 1.74 2.21 1.40
C TYR A 37 0.67 3.26 1.04
N ILE A 38 -0.61 3.00 1.35
CA ILE A 38 -1.71 3.95 1.10
C ILE A 38 -1.51 5.25 1.91
N ASP A 39 -1.10 5.14 3.17
CA ASP A 39 -0.86 6.28 4.05
C ASP A 39 0.36 7.09 3.58
N TYR A 40 1.47 6.42 3.26
CA TYR A 40 2.67 7.08 2.75
C TYR A 40 2.40 7.81 1.43
N ALA A 41 1.56 7.25 0.55
CA ALA A 41 1.20 7.89 -0.72
C ALA A 41 0.56 9.27 -0.56
N GLN A 42 -0.07 9.57 0.60
CA GLN A 42 -0.68 10.87 0.86
C GLN A 42 0.35 12.01 0.96
N VAL A 43 1.59 11.68 1.34
CA VAL A 43 2.68 12.64 1.56
C VAL A 43 3.89 12.40 0.65
N ALA A 44 3.88 11.34 -0.16
CA ALA A 44 4.95 10.98 -1.07
C ALA A 44 5.15 12.03 -2.17
N LYS A 45 6.40 12.17 -2.66
CA LYS A 45 6.69 13.01 -3.84
C LYS A 45 6.09 12.43 -5.12
N ASP A 46 6.02 11.10 -5.20
CA ASP A 46 5.35 10.39 -6.29
C ASP A 46 4.30 9.41 -5.75
N PRO A 47 3.07 9.90 -5.47
CA PRO A 47 1.98 9.06 -4.98
C PRO A 47 1.60 7.94 -5.95
N LYS A 48 1.81 8.14 -7.27
CA LYS A 48 1.48 7.14 -8.28
C LYS A 48 2.35 5.90 -8.10
N ALA A 49 3.67 6.07 -8.03
CA ALA A 49 4.60 4.96 -7.85
C ALA A 49 4.32 4.17 -6.56
N VAL A 50 4.01 4.87 -5.47
CA VAL A 50 3.69 4.23 -4.18
C VAL A 50 2.40 3.41 -4.26
N LEU A 51 1.33 3.95 -4.86
CA LEU A 51 0.07 3.23 -5.01
C LEU A 51 0.13 2.09 -6.02
N SER A 52 0.93 2.21 -7.08
CA SER A 52 1.21 1.11 -8.01
C SER A 52 1.86 -0.06 -7.28
N LYS A 53 2.88 0.18 -6.46
CA LYS A 53 3.51 -0.87 -5.66
C LYS A 53 2.51 -1.53 -4.69
N ALA A 54 1.64 -0.74 -4.06
CA ALA A 54 0.59 -1.26 -3.19
C ALA A 54 -0.39 -2.17 -3.96
N LEU A 55 -0.76 -1.78 -5.19
CA LEU A 55 -1.67 -2.55 -6.04
C LEU A 55 -1.03 -3.89 -6.44
N ASP A 56 0.22 -3.87 -6.92
CA ASP A 56 0.93 -5.08 -7.34
C ASP A 56 1.05 -6.08 -6.20
N MET A 57 1.39 -5.59 -5.00
CA MET A 57 1.41 -6.42 -3.79
C MET A 57 0.04 -7.01 -3.46
N THR A 58 -1.01 -6.21 -3.52
CA THR A 58 -2.38 -6.67 -3.20
C THR A 58 -2.85 -7.72 -4.21
N LEU A 59 -2.52 -7.55 -5.50
CA LEU A 59 -2.82 -8.53 -6.56
C LEU A 59 -2.06 -9.83 -6.33
N GLU A 60 -0.78 -9.76 -5.94
CA GLU A 60 0.01 -10.95 -5.63
C GLU A 60 -0.53 -11.72 -4.43
N LEU A 61 -0.96 -11.02 -3.38
CA LEU A 61 -1.60 -11.63 -2.22
C LEU A 61 -2.92 -12.31 -2.60
N ASP A 62 -3.74 -11.69 -3.46
CA ASP A 62 -4.98 -12.29 -3.95
C ASP A 62 -4.72 -13.54 -4.80
N ARG A 63 -3.75 -13.45 -5.73
CA ARG A 63 -3.33 -14.55 -6.61
C ARG A 63 -2.82 -15.76 -5.83
N THR A 64 -2.15 -15.53 -4.71
CA THR A 64 -1.57 -16.58 -3.85
C THR A 64 -2.50 -17.03 -2.72
N GLY A 65 -3.72 -16.52 -2.65
CA GLY A 65 -4.68 -16.87 -1.60
C GLY A 65 -4.33 -16.30 -0.21
N ARG A 66 -3.32 -15.44 -0.11
CA ARG A 66 -2.86 -14.79 1.13
C ARG A 66 -3.62 -13.50 1.46
N LEU A 67 -4.45 -13.02 0.53
CA LEU A 67 -5.39 -11.92 0.80
C LEU A 67 -6.71 -12.47 1.34
N ALA A 68 -6.99 -12.19 2.61
CA ALA A 68 -8.28 -12.55 3.20
C ALA A 68 -9.45 -11.92 2.41
N PRO A 69 -10.60 -12.61 2.24
CA PRO A 69 -11.73 -12.10 1.46
C PRO A 69 -12.20 -10.69 1.85
N ARG A 70 -12.19 -10.40 3.17
CA ARG A 70 -12.52 -9.08 3.72
C ARG A 70 -11.62 -7.93 3.23
N TYR A 71 -10.47 -8.22 2.63
CA TYR A 71 -9.51 -7.25 2.12
C TYR A 71 -9.46 -7.18 0.59
N LYS A 72 -10.23 -8.01 -0.14
CA LYS A 72 -10.27 -7.99 -1.61
C LYS A 72 -10.73 -6.65 -2.19
N PHE A 73 -11.51 -5.87 -1.44
CA PHE A 73 -11.92 -4.52 -1.85
C PHE A 73 -10.74 -3.58 -2.08
N MET A 74 -9.58 -3.84 -1.46
CA MET A 74 -8.39 -3.00 -1.58
C MET A 74 -7.86 -2.92 -3.02
N VAL A 75 -8.02 -4.00 -3.81
CA VAL A 75 -7.64 -4.01 -5.24
C VAL A 75 -8.43 -2.95 -6.01
N LYS A 76 -9.77 -2.94 -5.83
CA LYS A 76 -10.66 -1.95 -6.48
C LYS A 76 -10.32 -0.53 -6.00
N PHE A 77 -10.18 -0.35 -4.69
CA PHE A 77 -9.84 0.94 -4.09
C PHE A 77 -8.53 1.52 -4.66
N LEU A 78 -7.48 0.71 -4.77
CA LEU A 78 -6.17 1.13 -5.27
C LEU A 78 -6.22 1.49 -6.76
N ARG A 79 -6.94 0.71 -7.58
CA ARG A 79 -7.18 1.03 -9.00
C ARG A 79 -7.89 2.36 -9.19
N GLU A 80 -8.97 2.60 -8.44
CA GLU A 80 -9.73 3.86 -8.51
C GLU A 80 -8.89 5.05 -8.04
N ARG A 81 -8.01 4.86 -7.06
CA ARG A 81 -7.14 5.94 -6.57
C ARG A 81 -6.04 6.28 -7.57
N LEU A 82 -5.46 5.28 -8.24
CA LEU A 82 -4.51 5.50 -9.34
C LEU A 82 -5.16 6.22 -10.53
N ALA A 83 -6.34 5.77 -10.97
CA ALA A 83 -7.08 6.41 -12.06
C ALA A 83 -7.38 7.89 -11.78
N ARG A 84 -7.74 8.23 -10.53
CA ARG A 84 -7.94 9.63 -10.10
C ARG A 84 -6.67 10.47 -10.19
N ILE A 85 -5.50 9.92 -9.85
CA ILE A 85 -4.22 10.64 -9.97
C ILE A 85 -3.89 10.88 -11.44
N GLU A 86 -4.12 9.89 -12.29
CA GLU A 86 -3.87 10.00 -13.73
C GLU A 86 -4.81 11.01 -14.39
N ALA A 87 -6.09 11.01 -14.02
CA ALA A 87 -7.07 11.97 -14.51
C ALA A 87 -6.74 13.42 -14.11
N LYS A 88 -6.18 13.64 -12.91
CA LYS A 88 -5.74 14.97 -12.44
C LYS A 88 -4.46 15.49 -13.11
N ARG A 89 -3.69 14.62 -13.75
CA ARG A 89 -2.45 14.98 -14.46
C ARG A 89 -2.67 15.24 -15.96
N ARG A 90 -3.88 15.01 -16.47
CA ARG A 90 -4.33 15.39 -17.80
C ARG A 90 -4.89 16.81 -17.76
#